data_AF-A0A8J8EDH0-F1
#
_entry.id   AF-A0A8J8EDH0-F1
#
_cell.length_a   1.000
_cell.length_b   1.000
_cell.length_c   1.000
_cell.angle_alpha   90.00
_cell.angle_beta   90.00
_cell.angle_gamma   90.00
#
_symmetry.space_group_name_H-M   'P 1'
#
loop_
_entity.id
_entity.type
_entity.pdbx_description
1 polymer ?
#
loop_
_entity_poly.entity_id
_entity_poly.type
_entity_poly.pdbx_seq_one_letter_code
_entity_poly.pdbx_strand_id
1 'polypeptide(L)'
;MKFNTRAELLNFEGGRSYRPSPELELFLRAASNFVREPKFYTGSDEDFRALLEAFEKAIRANPEYVAKLVVYAREEMFLRSLPTLGTVILANHERYKGTGIPRKVGERVFTRPDMLTEAIAMQFTLFGKPIPNSLKKAIRNSFTRFDSYQLAKYRCDRCQVKLKDALLLTHPKPKNREQEEAFKALIEGRLKNTRTWEAKVSTQGSTRETWNEVLDEFIRYKQVFALLRNLRNLIEHEVDGEKFRKAMEILADPKEMRRAKVYPYRYLTAYYMLRKMDVNSAAQAELRDAALRALRKAIEESVVMLPDFDGRNLVLVDVSGSMGFPLSRRGIVTMKMVAAFYGAILAKRYDTTIVAFADEYRWIPRGESVFETAETVLRSNVGCSTYAYKPMAEILRKREHFDRVFVLTDMVVYSENYGDDAFQRAVRRYRERVNREMRLITWDLAGYGQVYLEEHDVRNVYIGGFTERVFDLVKYLEKGNGIVSVINERVSL
;
A
#
# COMPACT_ATOMS: atom_id res chain seq x y z
N MET A 1 19.75 34.80 -18.53
CA MET A 1 20.22 33.97 -17.40
C MET A 1 19.01 33.21 -16.87
N LYS A 2 18.81 31.93 -17.27
CA LYS A 2 17.69 31.12 -16.77
C LYS A 2 18.06 30.65 -15.38
N PHE A 3 17.42 31.22 -14.35
CA PHE A 3 17.57 30.72 -12.98
C PHE A 3 17.03 29.28 -12.95
N ASN A 4 17.91 28.31 -12.67
CA ASN A 4 17.51 26.92 -12.48
C ASN A 4 16.87 26.80 -11.08
N THR A 5 15.61 27.23 -10.95
CA THR A 5 14.89 27.23 -9.67
C THR A 5 14.26 25.88 -9.40
N ARG A 6 15.10 24.87 -9.11
CA ARG A 6 14.70 23.70 -8.30
C ARG A 6 15.84 23.45 -7.33
N ALA A 7 15.63 23.83 -6.07
CA ALA A 7 16.64 23.76 -5.03
C ALA A 7 17.16 22.32 -4.87
N GLU A 8 18.48 22.13 -5.00
CA GLU A 8 19.16 20.94 -4.49
C GLU A 8 18.78 20.80 -3.01
N LEU A 9 18.28 19.63 -2.63
CA LEU A 9 17.96 19.30 -1.25
C LEU A 9 18.98 18.29 -0.75
N LEU A 10 19.28 18.35 0.54
CA LEU A 10 19.90 17.24 1.23
C LEU A 10 18.78 16.41 1.85
N ASN A 11 18.87 15.09 1.70
CA ASN A 11 17.99 14.17 2.41
C ASN A 11 18.41 14.07 3.90
N PHE A 12 17.70 13.24 4.67
CA PHE A 12 17.88 13.12 6.12
C PHE A 12 19.29 12.71 6.56
N GLU A 13 20.07 12.07 5.67
CA GLU A 13 21.45 11.62 5.92
C GLU A 13 22.49 12.46 5.16
N GLY A 14 22.09 13.62 4.62
CA GLY A 14 22.99 14.52 3.92
C GLY A 14 23.30 14.12 2.47
N GLY A 15 22.63 13.12 1.91
CA GLY A 15 22.75 12.78 0.48
C GLY A 15 21.98 13.75 -0.40
N ARG A 16 22.49 14.06 -1.60
CA ARG A 16 21.78 14.95 -2.53
C ARG A 16 20.47 14.32 -3.03
N SER A 17 19.40 15.11 -3.02
CA SER A 17 18.09 14.81 -3.57
C SER A 17 17.51 16.06 -4.27
N TYR A 18 16.41 15.87 -4.99
CA TYR A 18 15.71 16.93 -5.70
C TYR A 18 14.28 17.04 -5.20
N ARG A 19 13.74 18.26 -5.22
CA ARG A 19 12.32 18.50 -4.97
C ARG A 19 11.51 18.17 -6.23
N PRO A 20 10.56 17.21 -6.18
CA PRO A 20 9.69 16.94 -7.31
C PRO A 20 8.65 18.04 -7.52
N SER A 21 7.87 17.95 -8.60
CA SER A 21 6.66 18.77 -8.78
C SER A 21 5.69 18.57 -7.60
N PRO A 22 4.86 19.57 -7.25
CA PRO A 22 3.83 19.41 -6.23
C PRO A 22 2.95 18.17 -6.44
N GLU A 23 2.62 17.87 -7.69
CA GLU A 23 1.80 16.72 -8.08
C GLU A 23 2.49 15.37 -7.78
N LEU A 24 3.77 15.25 -8.14
CA LEU A 24 4.56 14.05 -7.85
C LEU A 24 4.90 13.94 -6.36
N GLU A 25 5.19 15.06 -5.69
CA GLU A 25 5.40 15.09 -4.23
C GLU A 25 4.18 14.50 -3.51
N LEU A 26 2.98 15.01 -3.83
CA LEU A 26 1.75 14.51 -3.23
C LEU A 26 1.52 13.04 -3.57
N PHE A 27 1.76 12.61 -4.81
CA PHE A 27 1.60 11.20 -5.17
C PHE A 27 2.51 10.29 -4.34
N LEU A 28 3.81 10.59 -4.25
CA LEU A 28 4.77 9.78 -3.50
C LEU A 28 4.41 9.73 -2.01
N ARG A 29 4.07 10.88 -1.43
CA ARG A 29 3.60 10.96 -0.05
C ARG A 29 2.28 10.24 0.16
N ALA A 30 1.38 10.21 -0.82
CA ALA A 30 0.08 9.57 -0.70
C ALA A 30 0.16 8.05 -0.84
N ALA A 31 0.98 7.59 -1.77
CA ALA A 31 1.03 6.21 -2.21
C ALA A 31 1.47 5.23 -1.10
N SER A 32 2.42 5.65 -0.26
CA SER A 32 3.05 4.83 0.78
C SER A 32 2.62 5.20 2.21
N ASN A 33 1.54 5.97 2.39
CA ASN A 33 1.19 6.56 3.68
C ASN A 33 -0.02 5.91 4.35
N PHE A 34 0.17 5.49 5.61
CA PHE A 34 -0.85 4.87 6.45
C PHE A 34 -1.58 5.85 7.38
N VAL A 35 -1.35 7.15 7.21
CA VAL A 35 -1.89 8.29 7.96
C VAL A 35 -1.55 8.25 9.45
N ARG A 36 -0.70 9.19 9.89
CA ARG A 36 -0.24 9.33 11.29
C ARG A 36 0.48 8.09 11.86
N GLU A 37 1.06 7.27 11.01
CA GLU A 37 2.07 6.29 11.42
C GLU A 37 3.45 6.97 11.37
N PRO A 38 4.34 6.73 12.36
CA PRO A 38 5.69 7.27 12.32
C PRO A 38 6.48 6.62 11.18
N LYS A 39 7.57 7.27 10.77
CA LYS A 39 8.57 6.72 9.86
C LYS A 39 9.93 6.73 10.54
N PHE A 40 10.95 6.18 9.88
CA PHE A 40 12.30 6.13 10.44
C PHE A 40 12.86 7.53 10.72
N TYR A 41 12.75 8.45 9.76
CA TYR A 41 13.34 9.79 9.86
C TYR A 41 12.41 10.87 10.42
N THR A 42 11.10 10.63 10.44
CA THR A 42 10.11 11.65 10.82
C THR A 42 9.07 11.10 11.79
N GLY A 43 8.73 11.90 12.80
CA GLY A 43 7.64 11.58 13.72
C GLY A 43 6.27 11.59 13.03
N SER A 44 5.26 10.94 13.65
CA SER A 44 3.92 10.82 13.05
C SER A 44 3.23 12.16 12.79
N ASP A 45 3.42 13.16 13.66
CA ASP A 45 2.79 14.47 13.50
C ASP A 45 3.56 15.35 12.50
N GLU A 46 4.88 15.20 12.41
CA GLU A 46 5.72 15.89 11.43
C GLU A 46 5.40 15.41 10.01
N ASP A 47 5.40 14.09 9.77
CA ASP A 47 5.03 13.53 8.46
C ASP A 47 3.60 13.91 8.07
N PHE A 48 2.68 13.91 9.03
CA PHE A 48 1.30 14.32 8.78
C PHE A 48 1.19 15.79 8.38
N ARG A 49 1.93 16.72 9.02
CA ARG A 49 1.99 18.12 8.58
C ARG A 49 2.55 18.24 7.17
N ALA A 50 3.64 17.53 6.87
CA ALA A 50 4.24 17.53 5.54
C ALA A 50 3.28 17.00 4.46
N LEU A 51 2.47 15.99 4.79
CA LEU A 51 1.40 15.50 3.90
C LEU A 51 0.33 16.58 3.65
N LEU A 52 -0.12 17.29 4.69
CA LEU A 52 -1.10 18.38 4.53
C LEU A 52 -0.54 19.54 3.68
N GLU A 53 0.73 19.89 3.87
CA GLU A 53 1.40 20.89 3.03
C GLU A 53 1.53 20.44 1.57
N ALA A 54 1.82 19.16 1.32
CA ALA A 54 1.85 18.62 -0.03
C ALA A 54 0.47 18.66 -0.70
N PHE A 55 -0.61 18.39 0.05
CA PHE A 55 -1.98 18.59 -0.43
C PHE A 55 -2.21 20.05 -0.83
N GLU A 56 -1.89 21.00 0.04
CA GLU A 56 -2.06 22.43 -0.23
C GLU A 56 -1.29 22.87 -1.50
N LYS A 57 -0.01 22.52 -1.61
CA LYS A 57 0.83 22.85 -2.77
C LYS A 57 0.25 22.26 -4.06
N ALA A 58 -0.14 20.99 -4.04
CA ALA A 58 -0.69 20.31 -5.20
C ALA A 58 -2.09 20.83 -5.59
N ILE A 59 -2.94 21.20 -4.62
CA ILE A 59 -4.27 21.78 -4.91
C ILE A 59 -4.13 23.16 -5.57
N ARG A 60 -3.15 23.97 -5.12
CA ARG A 60 -2.84 25.26 -5.75
C ARG A 60 -2.34 25.09 -7.18
N ALA A 61 -1.48 24.11 -7.42
CA ALA A 61 -0.92 23.82 -8.74
C ALA A 61 -1.98 23.24 -9.69
N ASN A 62 -2.68 22.19 -9.27
CA ASN A 62 -3.59 21.42 -10.11
C ASN A 62 -4.74 20.79 -9.28
N PRO A 63 -5.85 21.53 -9.04
CA PRO A 63 -6.93 21.03 -8.20
C PRO A 63 -7.67 19.84 -8.81
N GLU A 64 -7.77 19.74 -10.13
CA GLU A 64 -8.43 18.60 -10.77
C GLU A 64 -7.64 17.31 -10.55
N TYR A 65 -6.31 17.37 -10.73
CA TYR A 65 -5.42 16.25 -10.46
C TYR A 65 -5.56 15.73 -9.03
N VAL A 66 -5.58 16.61 -8.02
CA VAL A 66 -5.69 16.16 -6.62
C VAL A 66 -7.02 15.45 -6.36
N ALA A 67 -8.13 15.95 -6.92
CA ALA A 67 -9.42 15.29 -6.79
C ALA A 67 -9.43 13.90 -7.45
N LYS A 68 -8.78 13.75 -8.62
CA LYS A 68 -8.60 12.46 -9.29
C LYS A 68 -7.66 11.53 -8.53
N LEU A 69 -6.57 12.03 -7.96
CA LEU A 69 -5.64 11.27 -7.14
C LEU A 69 -6.33 10.67 -5.91
N VAL A 70 -7.22 11.42 -5.26
CA VAL A 70 -7.99 10.91 -4.11
C VAL A 70 -8.87 9.72 -4.51
N VAL A 71 -9.50 9.77 -5.69
CA VAL A 71 -10.28 8.65 -6.21
C VAL A 71 -9.37 7.48 -6.63
N TYR A 72 -8.27 7.77 -7.33
CA TYR A 72 -7.25 6.79 -7.73
C TYR A 72 -6.71 6.02 -6.52
N ALA A 73 -6.39 6.72 -5.43
CA ALA A 73 -5.93 6.13 -4.18
C ALA A 73 -6.93 5.12 -3.61
N ARG A 74 -8.25 5.35 -3.79
CA ARG A 74 -9.27 4.39 -3.35
C ARG A 74 -9.45 3.22 -4.31
N GLU A 75 -9.62 3.51 -5.59
CA GLU A 75 -10.12 2.53 -6.56
C GLU A 75 -9.01 1.70 -7.19
N GLU A 76 -7.83 2.30 -7.37
CA GLU A 76 -6.67 1.68 -7.99
C GLU A 76 -5.66 1.22 -6.93
N MET A 77 -5.39 2.07 -5.92
CA MET A 77 -4.43 1.74 -4.87
C MET A 77 -5.05 1.04 -3.67
N PHE A 78 -6.38 0.93 -3.59
CA PHE A 78 -7.15 0.32 -2.49
C PHE A 78 -6.90 0.90 -1.08
N LEU A 79 -6.36 2.11 -0.98
CA LEU A 79 -6.11 2.81 0.28
C LEU A 79 -7.42 3.18 0.98
N ARG A 80 -7.40 3.30 2.31
CA ARG A 80 -8.58 3.61 3.13
C ARG A 80 -8.51 4.99 3.75
N SER A 81 -7.63 5.21 4.71
CA SER A 81 -7.59 6.45 5.48
C SER A 81 -7.13 7.66 4.66
N LEU A 82 -6.18 7.46 3.74
CA LEU A 82 -5.70 8.53 2.88
C LEU A 82 -6.77 9.14 1.96
N PRO A 83 -7.55 8.37 1.17
CA PRO A 83 -8.60 8.96 0.34
C PRO A 83 -9.74 9.56 1.17
N THR A 84 -10.02 9.04 2.38
CA THR A 84 -10.94 9.67 3.34
C THR A 84 -10.43 11.06 3.73
N LEU A 85 -9.18 11.17 4.16
CA LEU A 85 -8.52 12.44 4.50
C LEU A 85 -8.55 13.41 3.32
N GLY A 86 -8.17 12.94 2.13
CA GLY A 86 -8.21 13.73 0.90
C GLY A 86 -9.61 14.30 0.64
N THR A 87 -10.66 13.48 0.76
CA THR A 87 -12.05 13.94 0.58
C THR A 87 -12.42 15.07 1.58
N VAL A 88 -11.99 14.96 2.83
CA VAL A 88 -12.21 15.99 3.85
C VAL A 88 -11.45 17.27 3.50
N ILE A 89 -10.19 17.17 3.08
CA ILE A 89 -9.38 18.33 2.63
C ILE A 89 -10.07 19.02 1.45
N LEU A 90 -10.44 18.26 0.41
CA LEU A 90 -11.15 18.79 -0.77
C LEU A 90 -12.44 19.51 -0.38
N ALA A 91 -13.19 18.99 0.59
CA ALA A 91 -14.45 19.60 1.02
C ALA A 91 -14.29 20.93 1.78
N ASN A 92 -13.12 21.19 2.36
CA ASN A 92 -12.83 22.41 3.13
C ASN A 92 -11.97 23.43 2.37
N HIS A 93 -11.34 23.04 1.26
CA HIS A 93 -10.44 23.91 0.51
C HIS A 93 -11.21 24.83 -0.47
N GLU A 94 -10.83 26.12 -0.50
CA GLU A 94 -11.53 27.19 -1.24
C GLU A 94 -11.70 26.90 -2.74
N ARG A 95 -10.66 26.32 -3.37
CA ARG A 95 -10.65 25.93 -4.80
C ARG A 95 -11.76 24.96 -5.21
N TYR A 96 -12.38 24.25 -4.27
CA TYR A 96 -13.48 23.31 -4.56
C TYR A 96 -14.84 23.82 -4.11
N LYS A 97 -14.93 24.99 -3.46
CA LYS A 97 -16.20 25.56 -3.01
C LYS A 97 -17.11 25.80 -4.23
N GLY A 98 -18.33 25.28 -4.18
CA GLY A 98 -19.31 25.41 -5.27
C GLY A 98 -19.13 24.45 -6.45
N THR A 99 -18.00 23.74 -6.58
CA THR A 99 -17.72 22.87 -7.74
C THR A 99 -18.53 21.56 -7.76
N GLY A 100 -19.01 21.12 -6.59
CA GLY A 100 -19.62 19.80 -6.43
C GLY A 100 -18.64 18.61 -6.48
N ILE A 101 -17.36 18.84 -6.82
CA ILE A 101 -16.32 17.81 -6.91
C ILE A 101 -16.15 17.04 -5.59
N PRO A 102 -16.03 17.67 -4.41
CA PRO A 102 -15.82 16.91 -3.17
C PRO A 102 -16.98 15.94 -2.86
N ARG A 103 -18.20 16.27 -3.30
CA ARG A 103 -19.35 15.35 -3.17
C ARG A 103 -19.13 14.10 -4.03
N LYS A 104 -18.82 14.30 -5.32
CA LYS A 104 -18.62 13.20 -6.28
C LYS A 104 -17.46 12.30 -5.87
N VAL A 105 -16.35 12.91 -5.44
CA VAL A 105 -15.18 12.17 -4.91
C VAL A 105 -15.58 11.34 -3.69
N GLY A 106 -16.27 11.95 -2.72
CA GLY A 106 -16.69 11.24 -1.50
C GLY A 106 -17.63 10.05 -1.76
N GLU A 107 -18.54 10.15 -2.74
CA GLU A 107 -19.44 9.04 -3.12
C GLU A 107 -18.69 7.82 -3.67
N ARG A 108 -17.56 8.04 -4.34
CA ARG A 108 -16.65 6.98 -4.83
C ARG A 108 -15.72 6.46 -3.75
N VAL A 109 -15.22 7.36 -2.89
CA VAL A 109 -14.28 7.02 -1.80
C VAL A 109 -14.96 6.21 -0.69
N PHE A 110 -16.15 6.63 -0.25
CA PHE A 110 -16.82 6.05 0.92
C PHE A 110 -17.53 4.73 0.59
N THR A 111 -16.75 3.68 0.41
CA THR A 111 -17.25 2.35 0.06
C THR A 111 -17.56 1.47 1.27
N ARG A 112 -17.31 1.93 2.50
CA ARG A 112 -17.59 1.20 3.74
C ARG A 112 -18.13 2.14 4.84
N PRO A 113 -18.97 1.64 5.77
CA PRO A 113 -19.55 2.50 6.80
C PRO A 113 -18.53 3.13 7.76
N ASP A 114 -17.44 2.43 8.08
CA ASP A 114 -16.37 2.95 8.97
C ASP A 114 -15.64 4.16 8.37
N MET A 115 -15.66 4.33 7.04
CA MET A 115 -15.09 5.52 6.39
C MET A 115 -15.94 6.77 6.61
N LEU A 116 -17.25 6.60 6.85
CA LEU A 116 -18.15 7.73 7.11
C LEU A 116 -17.85 8.36 8.48
N THR A 117 -17.66 7.51 9.49
CA THR A 117 -17.30 7.96 10.85
C THR A 117 -15.89 8.53 10.88
N GLU A 118 -14.94 7.90 10.17
CA GLU A 118 -13.58 8.41 10.00
C GLU A 118 -13.57 9.80 9.35
N ALA A 119 -14.35 10.03 8.29
CA ALA A 119 -14.44 11.34 7.63
C ALA A 119 -14.96 12.44 8.57
N ILE A 120 -15.98 12.15 9.39
CA ILE A 120 -16.52 13.12 10.35
C ILE A 120 -15.52 13.38 11.49
N ALA A 121 -14.83 12.35 11.98
CA ALA A 121 -13.80 12.50 12.99
C ALA A 121 -12.63 13.36 12.48
N MET A 122 -12.17 13.12 11.24
CA MET A 122 -11.17 13.94 10.57
C MET A 122 -11.67 15.38 10.38
N GLN A 123 -12.91 15.58 9.95
CA GLN A 123 -13.53 16.91 9.82
C GLN A 123 -13.46 17.67 11.15
N PHE A 124 -13.93 17.08 12.24
CA PHE A 124 -13.94 17.76 13.54
C PHE A 124 -12.55 18.02 14.09
N THR A 125 -11.61 17.09 13.86
CA THR A 125 -10.24 17.21 14.38
C THR A 125 -9.44 18.26 13.61
N LEU A 126 -9.57 18.32 12.29
CA LEU A 126 -8.74 19.16 11.42
C LEU A 126 -9.37 20.53 11.13
N PHE A 127 -10.69 20.59 10.98
CA PHE A 127 -11.41 21.77 10.48
C PHE A 127 -12.55 22.21 11.40
N GLY A 128 -12.88 21.45 12.44
CA GLY A 128 -13.96 21.76 13.37
C GLY A 128 -15.35 21.72 12.73
N LYS A 129 -16.26 22.53 13.29
CA LYS A 129 -17.64 22.73 12.80
C LYS A 129 -17.74 24.04 12.01
N PRO A 130 -18.69 24.17 11.07
CA PRO A 130 -19.66 23.16 10.62
C PRO A 130 -19.08 22.15 9.62
N ILE A 131 -19.76 21.01 9.42
CA ILE A 131 -19.41 20.06 8.35
C ILE A 131 -19.80 20.68 7.00
N PRO A 132 -18.89 20.77 6.01
CA PRO A 132 -19.21 21.28 4.69
C PRO A 132 -20.36 20.53 4.02
N ASN A 133 -21.25 21.26 3.34
CA ASN A 133 -22.43 20.68 2.69
C ASN A 133 -22.08 19.61 1.64
N SER A 134 -20.96 19.74 0.94
CA SER A 134 -20.48 18.74 -0.04
C SER A 134 -20.14 17.41 0.64
N LEU A 135 -19.37 17.46 1.74
CA LEU A 135 -19.01 16.29 2.54
C LEU A 135 -20.25 15.67 3.19
N LYS A 136 -21.13 16.49 3.77
CA LYS A 136 -22.40 16.05 4.35
C LYS A 136 -23.24 15.28 3.33
N LYS A 137 -23.34 15.79 2.10
CA LYS A 137 -24.06 15.14 0.99
C LYS A 137 -23.39 13.84 0.54
N ALA A 138 -22.06 13.79 0.45
CA ALA A 138 -21.34 12.56 0.11
C ALA A 138 -21.61 11.45 1.12
N ILE A 139 -21.45 11.74 2.42
CA ILE A 139 -21.71 10.78 3.50
C ILE A 139 -23.17 10.31 3.45
N ARG A 140 -24.11 11.25 3.32
CA ARG A 140 -25.55 10.97 3.21
C ARG A 140 -25.86 10.03 2.05
N ASN A 141 -25.29 10.27 0.88
CA ASN A 141 -25.57 9.48 -0.31
C ASN A 141 -24.96 8.08 -0.20
N SER A 142 -23.78 7.96 0.42
CA SER A 142 -23.10 6.67 0.64
C SER A 142 -23.84 5.73 1.59
N PHE A 143 -24.56 6.24 2.60
CA PHE A 143 -25.40 5.42 3.49
C PHE A 143 -26.36 4.51 2.73
N THR A 144 -26.88 4.97 1.60
CA THR A 144 -27.87 4.23 0.80
C THR A 144 -27.30 3.00 0.10
N ARG A 145 -25.98 2.77 0.17
CA ARG A 145 -25.29 1.61 -0.40
C ARG A 145 -25.08 0.48 0.60
N PHE A 146 -25.35 0.72 1.88
CA PHE A 146 -25.05 -0.24 2.94
C PHE A 146 -26.28 -1.02 3.37
N ASP A 147 -26.08 -2.32 3.56
CA ASP A 147 -27.09 -3.23 4.10
C ASP A 147 -27.02 -3.29 5.65
N SER A 148 -28.03 -3.93 6.24
CA SER A 148 -28.14 -4.14 7.70
C SER A 148 -26.89 -4.80 8.30
N TYR A 149 -26.30 -5.77 7.61
CA TYR A 149 -25.10 -6.48 8.07
C TYR A 149 -23.88 -5.56 8.13
N GLN A 150 -23.63 -4.78 7.09
CA GLN A 150 -22.52 -3.82 7.03
C GLN A 150 -22.67 -2.75 8.11
N LEU A 151 -23.88 -2.23 8.31
CA LEU A 151 -24.15 -1.24 9.37
C LEU A 151 -23.88 -1.83 10.76
N ALA A 152 -24.33 -3.06 11.03
CA ALA A 152 -24.05 -3.75 12.30
C ALA A 152 -22.55 -3.99 12.53
N LYS A 153 -21.85 -4.47 11.49
CA LYS A 153 -20.41 -4.76 11.56
C LYS A 153 -19.55 -3.54 11.88
N TYR A 154 -19.93 -2.39 11.36
CA TYR A 154 -19.15 -1.15 11.43
C TYR A 154 -19.80 -0.06 12.29
N ARG A 155 -20.58 -0.46 13.30
CA ARG A 155 -21.22 0.48 14.26
C ARG A 155 -20.24 1.43 14.95
N CYS A 156 -19.01 0.97 15.18
CA CYS A 156 -17.95 1.74 15.81
C CYS A 156 -18.33 2.25 17.22
N ASP A 157 -18.95 1.41 18.05
CA ASP A 157 -19.49 1.82 19.37
C ASP A 157 -18.43 2.37 20.35
N ARG A 158 -17.15 2.05 20.13
CA ARG A 158 -16.00 2.55 20.91
C ARG A 158 -15.26 3.72 20.25
N CYS A 159 -15.66 4.16 19.06
CA CYS A 159 -15.03 5.26 18.36
C CYS A 159 -15.60 6.61 18.84
N GLN A 160 -14.83 7.69 18.65
CA GLN A 160 -15.25 9.05 18.96
C GLN A 160 -16.52 9.46 18.21
N VAL A 161 -16.63 9.05 16.94
CA VAL A 161 -17.83 9.20 16.13
C VAL A 161 -18.39 7.81 15.84
N LYS A 162 -19.62 7.57 16.29
CA LYS A 162 -20.33 6.30 16.04
C LYS A 162 -21.09 6.40 14.73
N LEU A 163 -21.41 5.24 14.14
CA LEU A 163 -22.16 5.21 12.88
C LEU A 163 -23.56 5.83 13.03
N LYS A 164 -24.18 5.70 14.20
CA LYS A 164 -25.44 6.38 14.53
C LYS A 164 -25.32 7.91 14.48
N ASP A 165 -24.18 8.46 14.91
CA ASP A 165 -23.96 9.91 14.93
C ASP A 165 -23.83 10.42 13.49
N ALA A 166 -23.12 9.67 12.64
CA ALA A 166 -23.03 9.98 11.21
C ALA A 166 -24.41 9.96 10.53
N LEU A 167 -25.27 8.99 10.87
CA LEU A 167 -26.64 8.89 10.35
C LEU A 167 -27.47 10.11 10.78
N LEU A 168 -27.46 10.44 12.08
CA LEU A 168 -28.20 11.57 12.64
C LEU A 168 -27.70 12.91 12.10
N LEU A 169 -26.40 13.08 11.91
CA LEU A 169 -25.84 14.32 11.38
C LEU A 169 -26.23 14.53 9.92
N THR A 170 -26.32 13.47 9.11
CA THR A 170 -26.45 13.58 7.65
C THR A 170 -27.86 13.33 7.12
N HIS A 171 -28.75 12.73 7.90
CA HIS A 171 -30.14 12.44 7.56
C HIS A 171 -30.33 11.79 6.17
N PRO A 172 -29.75 10.60 5.93
CA PRO A 172 -29.96 9.88 4.68
C PRO A 172 -31.41 9.42 4.53
N LYS A 173 -31.93 9.52 3.30
CA LYS A 173 -33.25 8.98 2.96
C LYS A 173 -33.09 7.49 2.61
N PRO A 174 -33.81 6.58 3.29
CA PRO A 174 -33.76 5.16 2.95
C PRO A 174 -34.35 4.92 1.56
N LYS A 175 -33.79 3.96 0.81
CA LYS A 175 -34.28 3.59 -0.53
C LYS A 175 -35.51 2.68 -0.50
N ASN A 176 -35.69 1.93 0.58
CA ASN A 176 -36.75 0.96 0.75
C ASN A 176 -37.04 0.72 2.24
N ARG A 177 -38.12 -0.02 2.53
CA ARG A 177 -38.57 -0.33 3.89
C ARG A 177 -37.54 -1.12 4.71
N GLU A 178 -36.78 -1.99 4.07
CA GLU A 178 -35.72 -2.76 4.73
C GLU A 178 -34.60 -1.85 5.25
N GLN A 179 -34.15 -0.91 4.43
CA GLN A 179 -33.13 0.06 4.82
C GLN A 179 -33.67 1.07 5.84
N GLU A 180 -34.95 1.44 5.76
CA GLU A 180 -35.60 2.26 6.78
C GLU A 180 -35.56 1.56 8.15
N GLU A 181 -35.92 0.28 8.21
CA GLU A 181 -35.84 -0.49 9.45
C GLU A 181 -34.39 -0.64 9.94
N ALA A 182 -33.44 -0.87 9.03
CA ALA A 182 -32.02 -0.93 9.39
C ALA A 182 -31.54 0.40 10.00
N PHE A 183 -31.95 1.54 9.45
CA PHE A 183 -31.61 2.86 9.99
C PHE A 183 -32.26 3.09 11.37
N LYS A 184 -33.53 2.73 11.55
CA LYS A 184 -34.20 2.78 12.87
C LYS A 184 -33.49 1.90 13.89
N ALA A 185 -33.20 0.66 13.53
CA ALA A 185 -32.48 -0.29 14.37
C ALA A 185 -31.05 0.19 14.71
N LEU A 186 -30.40 0.98 13.85
CA LEU A 186 -29.10 1.60 14.14
C LEU A 186 -29.23 2.69 15.20
N ILE A 187 -30.22 3.56 15.05
CA ILE A 187 -30.49 4.67 15.99
C ILE A 187 -30.85 4.12 17.36
N GLU A 188 -31.72 3.11 17.40
CA GLU A 188 -32.21 2.46 18.62
C GLU A 188 -31.19 1.48 19.22
N GLY A 189 -30.05 1.26 18.57
CA GLY A 189 -29.00 0.34 19.05
C GLY A 189 -29.35 -1.15 18.96
N ARG A 190 -30.46 -1.50 18.30
CA ARG A 190 -30.95 -2.87 18.08
C ARG A 190 -30.12 -3.68 17.08
N LEU A 191 -29.39 -3.03 16.17
CA LEU A 191 -28.53 -3.70 15.20
C LEU A 191 -27.38 -4.44 15.90
N LYS A 192 -27.46 -5.76 16.05
CA LYS A 192 -26.39 -6.57 16.62
C LYS A 192 -25.52 -7.19 15.53
N ASN A 193 -24.20 -7.10 15.71
CA ASN A 193 -23.27 -7.83 14.87
C ASN A 193 -23.17 -9.28 15.38
N THR A 194 -24.05 -10.17 14.91
CA THR A 194 -24.06 -11.59 15.32
C THR A 194 -23.46 -12.53 14.27
N ARG A 195 -23.28 -12.04 13.04
CA ARG A 195 -22.91 -12.86 11.87
C ARG A 195 -21.44 -12.76 11.47
N THR A 196 -20.62 -12.00 12.19
CA THR A 196 -19.18 -11.96 11.93
C THR A 196 -18.44 -13.03 12.72
N TRP A 197 -17.36 -13.55 12.15
CA TRP A 197 -16.48 -14.48 12.87
C TRP A 197 -15.96 -13.88 14.19
N GLU A 198 -15.66 -12.57 14.23
CA GLU A 198 -15.24 -11.88 15.46
C GLU A 198 -16.30 -11.98 16.56
N ALA A 199 -17.57 -11.84 16.17
CA ALA A 199 -18.69 -11.94 17.09
C ALA A 199 -18.88 -13.37 17.58
N LYS A 200 -18.83 -14.36 16.67
CA LYS A 200 -18.93 -15.78 17.03
C LYS A 200 -17.87 -16.17 18.05
N VAL A 201 -16.60 -15.88 17.77
CA VAL A 201 -15.48 -16.18 18.67
C VAL A 201 -15.65 -15.46 20.01
N SER A 202 -16.12 -14.21 20.01
CA SER A 202 -16.38 -13.48 21.26
C SER A 202 -17.53 -14.04 22.08
N THR A 203 -18.55 -14.64 21.46
CA THR A 203 -19.75 -15.15 22.15
C THR A 203 -19.67 -16.62 22.52
N GLN A 204 -19.08 -17.44 21.65
CA GLN A 204 -19.01 -18.90 21.79
C GLN A 204 -17.67 -19.36 22.37
N GLY A 205 -16.66 -18.48 22.38
CA GLY A 205 -15.28 -18.80 22.77
C GLY A 205 -14.39 -19.11 21.56
N SER A 206 -13.07 -19.09 21.78
CA SER A 206 -12.08 -19.50 20.78
C SER A 206 -11.81 -21.00 20.93
N THR A 207 -12.77 -21.84 20.52
CA THR A 207 -12.61 -23.31 20.54
C THR A 207 -12.46 -23.86 19.12
N ARG A 208 -12.05 -25.13 19.02
CA ARG A 208 -11.94 -25.85 17.76
C ARG A 208 -13.27 -25.89 17.00
N GLU A 209 -14.37 -26.08 17.71
CA GLU A 209 -15.72 -26.16 17.16
C GLU A 209 -16.12 -24.82 16.54
N THR A 210 -15.94 -23.71 17.27
CA THR A 210 -16.22 -22.36 16.76
C THR A 210 -15.36 -22.03 15.55
N TRP A 211 -14.06 -22.38 15.55
CA TRP A 211 -13.20 -22.13 14.40
C TRP A 211 -13.56 -22.98 13.18
N ASN A 212 -14.09 -24.20 13.36
CA ASN A 212 -14.64 -25.00 12.27
C ASN A 212 -15.90 -24.36 11.65
N GLU A 213 -16.80 -23.81 12.47
CA GLU A 213 -17.97 -23.07 11.96
C GLU A 213 -17.56 -21.80 11.21
N VAL A 214 -16.57 -21.08 11.73
CA VAL A 214 -16.01 -19.88 11.08
C VAL A 214 -15.35 -20.27 9.75
N LEU A 215 -14.64 -21.39 9.71
CA LEU A 215 -14.01 -21.90 8.50
C LEU A 215 -15.05 -22.25 7.41
N ASP A 216 -16.18 -22.83 7.79
CA ASP A 216 -17.29 -23.11 6.86
C ASP A 216 -17.84 -21.81 6.23
N GLU A 217 -17.94 -20.72 7.00
CA GLU A 217 -18.33 -19.41 6.46
C GLU A 217 -17.27 -18.81 5.55
N PHE A 218 -16.00 -18.93 5.93
CA PHE A 218 -14.88 -18.48 5.10
C PHE A 218 -14.87 -19.17 3.74
N ILE A 219 -15.15 -20.48 3.71
CA ILE A 219 -15.27 -21.26 2.48
C ILE A 219 -16.52 -20.84 1.70
N ARG A 220 -17.69 -20.83 2.34
CA ARG A 220 -18.98 -20.54 1.68
C ARG A 220 -19.01 -19.18 0.99
N TYR A 221 -18.49 -18.15 1.65
CA TYR A 221 -18.48 -16.78 1.12
C TYR A 221 -17.15 -16.42 0.43
N LYS A 222 -16.21 -17.38 0.40
CA LYS A 222 -14.83 -17.25 -0.09
C LYS A 222 -14.14 -15.98 0.42
N GLN A 223 -14.07 -15.85 1.74
CA GLN A 223 -13.54 -14.68 2.44
C GLN A 223 -12.01 -14.73 2.53
N VAL A 224 -11.31 -14.61 1.40
CA VAL A 224 -9.83 -14.73 1.29
C VAL A 224 -9.07 -13.88 2.32
N PHE A 225 -9.47 -12.62 2.49
CA PHE A 225 -8.81 -11.74 3.46
C PHE A 225 -9.01 -12.18 4.91
N ALA A 226 -10.18 -12.74 5.25
CA ALA A 226 -10.45 -13.25 6.58
C ALA A 226 -9.68 -14.56 6.85
N LEU A 227 -9.55 -15.42 5.83
CA LEU A 227 -8.69 -16.60 5.87
C LEU A 227 -7.24 -16.22 6.17
N LEU A 228 -6.64 -15.34 5.35
CA LEU A 228 -5.25 -14.89 5.52
C LEU A 228 -4.95 -14.35 6.91
N ARG A 229 -5.89 -13.58 7.49
CA ARG A 229 -5.73 -12.98 8.82
C ARG A 229 -5.84 -13.99 9.96
N ASN A 230 -6.50 -15.13 9.73
CA ASN A 230 -6.83 -16.11 10.77
C ASN A 230 -6.16 -17.48 10.56
N LEU A 231 -5.27 -17.64 9.58
CA LEU A 231 -4.56 -18.91 9.35
C LEU A 231 -3.90 -19.43 10.63
N ARG A 232 -3.23 -18.55 11.39
CA ARG A 232 -2.61 -18.91 12.67
C ARG A 232 -3.63 -19.50 13.65
N ASN A 233 -4.75 -18.81 13.86
CA ASN A 233 -5.80 -19.27 14.78
C ASN A 233 -6.39 -20.62 14.33
N LEU A 234 -6.65 -20.78 13.03
CA LEU A 234 -7.16 -22.04 12.46
C LEU A 234 -6.19 -23.21 12.70
N ILE A 235 -4.89 -22.97 12.56
CA ILE A 235 -3.85 -23.98 12.82
C ILE A 235 -3.75 -24.27 14.33
N GLU A 236 -3.65 -23.23 15.18
CA GLU A 236 -3.52 -23.38 16.63
C GLU A 236 -4.67 -24.20 17.24
N HIS A 237 -5.89 -24.04 16.72
CA HIS A 237 -7.07 -24.77 17.20
C HIS A 237 -7.34 -26.08 16.43
N GLU A 238 -6.40 -26.51 15.59
CA GLU A 238 -6.43 -27.81 14.88
C GLU A 238 -7.75 -28.07 14.16
N VAL A 239 -8.25 -27.10 13.41
CA VAL A 239 -9.50 -27.24 12.64
C VAL A 239 -9.47 -28.46 11.69
N ASP A 240 -10.64 -28.89 11.25
CA ASP A 240 -10.78 -30.04 10.36
C ASP A 240 -9.90 -29.91 9.10
N GLY A 241 -9.05 -30.93 8.86
CA GLY A 241 -8.05 -30.89 7.80
C GLY A 241 -8.65 -30.88 6.40
N GLU A 242 -9.82 -31.51 6.20
CA GLU A 242 -10.48 -31.52 4.89
C GLU A 242 -11.06 -30.15 4.56
N LYS A 243 -11.74 -29.52 5.52
CA LYS A 243 -12.21 -28.13 5.42
C LYS A 243 -11.04 -27.17 5.20
N PHE A 244 -9.96 -27.35 5.96
CA PHE A 244 -8.78 -26.48 5.85
C PHE A 244 -8.15 -26.55 4.46
N ARG A 245 -8.01 -27.76 3.90
CA ARG A 245 -7.50 -27.95 2.54
C ARG A 245 -8.39 -27.28 1.50
N LYS A 246 -9.72 -27.39 1.59
CA LYS A 246 -10.66 -26.67 0.70
C LYS A 246 -10.48 -25.15 0.82
N ALA A 247 -10.28 -24.64 2.03
CA ALA A 247 -9.99 -23.22 2.23
C ALA A 247 -8.64 -22.79 1.63
N MET A 248 -7.64 -23.67 1.65
CA MET A 248 -6.32 -23.42 1.04
C MET A 248 -6.39 -23.40 -0.50
N GLU A 249 -7.22 -24.24 -1.10
CA GLU A 249 -7.53 -24.20 -2.53
C GLU A 249 -8.15 -22.85 -2.94
N ILE A 250 -9.11 -22.35 -2.15
CA ILE A 250 -9.72 -21.02 -2.36
C ILE A 250 -8.67 -19.90 -2.21
N LEU A 251 -7.83 -19.99 -1.18
CA LEU A 251 -6.82 -18.97 -0.89
C LEU A 251 -5.77 -18.85 -2.00
N ALA A 252 -5.49 -19.97 -2.68
CA ALA A 252 -4.57 -20.06 -3.81
C ALA A 252 -5.22 -19.81 -5.17
N ASP A 253 -6.56 -19.71 -5.28
CA ASP A 253 -7.25 -19.44 -6.54
C ASP A 253 -7.10 -17.96 -6.96
N PRO A 254 -6.48 -17.66 -8.11
CA PRO A 254 -6.27 -16.29 -8.57
C PRO A 254 -7.55 -15.51 -8.83
N LYS A 255 -8.65 -16.21 -9.19
CA LYS A 255 -9.95 -15.55 -9.37
C LYS A 255 -10.44 -14.98 -8.04
N GLU A 256 -10.27 -15.74 -6.97
CA GLU A 256 -10.66 -15.32 -5.62
C GLU A 256 -9.72 -14.28 -5.05
N MET A 257 -8.41 -14.39 -5.31
CA MET A 257 -7.43 -13.35 -4.97
C MET A 257 -7.82 -11.99 -5.56
N ARG A 258 -8.10 -11.93 -6.87
CA ARG A 258 -8.53 -10.71 -7.56
C ARG A 258 -9.84 -10.17 -7.01
N ARG A 259 -10.83 -11.06 -6.79
CA ARG A 259 -12.14 -10.70 -6.24
C ARG A 259 -12.00 -10.06 -4.85
N ALA A 260 -11.10 -10.57 -4.03
CA ALA A 260 -10.87 -10.09 -2.67
C ALA A 260 -10.05 -8.79 -2.59
N LYS A 261 -9.42 -8.34 -3.69
CA LYS A 261 -8.59 -7.11 -3.76
C LYS A 261 -7.54 -7.06 -2.64
N VAL A 262 -6.88 -8.20 -2.38
CA VAL A 262 -5.88 -8.34 -1.32
C VAL A 262 -4.50 -8.12 -1.92
N TYR A 263 -3.75 -7.17 -1.36
CA TYR A 263 -2.37 -6.93 -1.81
C TYR A 263 -1.46 -8.15 -1.56
N PRO A 264 -0.50 -8.43 -2.46
CA PRO A 264 0.46 -9.52 -2.29
C PRO A 264 1.26 -9.47 -0.98
N TYR A 265 1.60 -8.30 -0.45
CA TYR A 265 2.30 -8.21 0.84
C TYR A 265 1.48 -8.75 2.04
N ARG A 266 0.16 -8.91 1.90
CA ARG A 266 -0.66 -9.57 2.93
C ARG A 266 -0.38 -11.07 3.00
N TYR A 267 -0.10 -11.70 1.86
CA TYR A 267 0.40 -13.08 1.81
C TYR A 267 1.80 -13.17 2.40
N LEU A 268 2.64 -12.17 2.18
CA LEU A 268 3.96 -12.07 2.84
C LEU A 268 3.83 -12.06 4.37
N THR A 269 2.89 -11.26 4.89
CA THR A 269 2.62 -11.18 6.33
C THR A 269 2.23 -12.55 6.88
N ALA A 270 1.26 -13.21 6.24
CA ALA A 270 0.81 -14.54 6.64
C ALA A 270 1.93 -15.58 6.58
N TYR A 271 2.72 -15.58 5.51
CA TYR A 271 3.84 -16.50 5.33
C TYR A 271 4.86 -16.40 6.47
N TYR A 272 5.31 -15.19 6.81
CA TYR A 272 6.28 -15.01 7.89
C TYR A 272 5.71 -15.33 9.26
N MET A 273 4.43 -15.01 9.51
CA MET A 273 3.76 -15.39 10.76
C MET A 273 3.73 -16.91 10.93
N LEU A 274 3.38 -17.65 9.87
CA LEU A 274 3.34 -19.11 9.92
C LEU A 274 4.73 -19.75 9.97
N ARG A 275 5.73 -19.19 9.29
CA ARG A 275 7.12 -19.68 9.36
C ARG A 275 7.71 -19.60 10.75
N LYS A 276 7.33 -18.58 11.53
CA LYS A 276 7.78 -18.35 12.91
C LYS A 276 6.83 -18.94 13.96
N MET A 277 5.76 -19.60 13.54
CA MET A 277 4.79 -20.20 14.45
C MET A 277 5.37 -21.46 15.07
N ASP A 278 5.32 -21.53 16.40
CA ASP A 278 5.61 -22.75 17.16
C ASP A 278 4.55 -23.80 16.86
N VAL A 279 4.99 -25.05 16.72
CA VAL A 279 4.14 -26.18 16.40
C VAL A 279 4.27 -27.20 17.51
N ASN A 280 3.14 -27.49 18.15
CA ASN A 280 3.08 -28.32 19.36
C ASN A 280 2.47 -29.70 19.09
N SER A 281 2.03 -29.98 17.87
CA SER A 281 1.45 -31.27 17.47
C SER A 281 1.71 -31.58 15.99
N ALA A 282 1.58 -32.86 15.61
CA ALA A 282 1.66 -33.28 14.21
C ALA A 282 0.55 -32.67 13.34
N ALA A 283 -0.66 -32.50 13.90
CA ALA A 283 -1.78 -31.88 13.21
C ALA A 283 -1.49 -30.40 12.89
N GLN A 284 -0.95 -29.64 13.85
CA GLN A 284 -0.53 -28.27 13.62
C GLN A 284 0.56 -28.17 12.55
N ALA A 285 1.52 -29.12 12.54
CA ALA A 285 2.57 -29.17 11.53
C ALA A 285 1.98 -29.34 10.13
N GLU A 286 1.06 -30.30 9.97
CA GLU A 286 0.42 -30.60 8.68
C GLU A 286 -0.38 -29.42 8.15
N LEU A 287 -1.22 -28.80 9.00
CA LEU A 287 -2.02 -27.63 8.62
C LEU A 287 -1.13 -26.43 8.26
N ARG A 288 -0.08 -26.17 9.06
CA ARG A 288 0.88 -25.10 8.77
C ARG A 288 1.56 -25.32 7.42
N ASP A 289 2.03 -26.53 7.16
CA ASP A 289 2.74 -26.84 5.92
C ASP A 289 1.81 -26.77 4.70
N ALA A 290 0.54 -27.20 4.84
CA ALA A 290 -0.50 -27.01 3.83
C ALA A 290 -0.74 -25.53 3.53
N ALA A 291 -0.85 -24.68 4.56
CA ALA A 291 -1.00 -23.24 4.39
C ALA A 291 0.22 -22.59 3.74
N LEU A 292 1.44 -22.97 4.13
CA LEU A 292 2.67 -22.47 3.51
C LEU A 292 2.74 -22.86 2.02
N ARG A 293 2.34 -24.07 1.65
CA ARG A 293 2.23 -24.48 0.24
C ARG A 293 1.20 -23.65 -0.51
N ALA A 294 0.03 -23.42 0.08
CA ALA A 294 -1.02 -22.61 -0.54
C ALA A 294 -0.60 -21.15 -0.74
N LEU A 295 0.08 -20.55 0.23
CA LEU A 295 0.62 -19.19 0.13
C LEU A 295 1.67 -19.08 -0.99
N ARG A 296 2.57 -20.07 -1.12
CA ARG A 296 3.54 -20.13 -2.23
C ARG A 296 2.82 -20.18 -3.58
N LYS A 297 1.89 -21.12 -3.73
CA LYS A 297 1.09 -21.29 -4.96
C LYS A 297 0.35 -20.00 -5.33
N ALA A 298 -0.34 -19.38 -4.37
CA ALA A 298 -1.05 -18.12 -4.57
C ALA A 298 -0.15 -17.02 -5.16
N ILE A 299 1.07 -16.87 -4.61
CA ILE A 299 2.02 -15.89 -5.11
C ILE A 299 2.51 -16.28 -6.51
N GLU A 300 2.86 -17.54 -6.75
CA GLU A 300 3.31 -17.99 -8.08
C GLU A 300 2.26 -17.72 -9.15
N GLU A 301 0.99 -18.00 -8.87
CA GLU A 301 -0.09 -17.73 -9.81
C GLU A 301 -0.36 -16.22 -9.99
N SER A 302 -0.16 -15.40 -8.95
CA SER A 302 -0.23 -13.93 -9.07
C SER A 302 0.88 -13.36 -9.95
N VAL A 303 2.07 -13.95 -9.92
CA VAL A 303 3.25 -13.50 -10.66
C VAL A 303 3.05 -13.66 -12.17
N VAL A 304 2.38 -14.74 -12.60
CA VAL A 304 2.05 -14.99 -14.02
C VAL A 304 1.15 -13.90 -14.61
N MET A 305 0.39 -13.19 -13.78
CA MET A 305 -0.58 -12.17 -14.22
C MET A 305 0.01 -10.78 -14.37
N LEU A 306 1.27 -10.61 -13.97
CA LEU A 306 1.97 -9.35 -14.10
C LEU A 306 2.23 -9.02 -15.58
N PRO A 307 2.19 -7.72 -15.96
CA PRO A 307 2.36 -7.30 -17.34
C PRO A 307 3.75 -7.70 -17.87
N ASP A 308 3.88 -8.00 -19.15
CA ASP A 308 5.19 -8.29 -19.74
C ASP A 308 6.09 -7.05 -19.78
N PHE A 309 7.36 -7.26 -19.41
CA PHE A 309 8.49 -6.37 -19.62
C PHE A 309 9.54 -7.09 -20.46
N ASP A 310 9.92 -6.49 -21.60
CA ASP A 310 11.03 -6.97 -22.42
C ASP A 310 12.36 -6.41 -21.92
N GLY A 311 13.46 -7.10 -22.16
CA GLY A 311 14.80 -6.64 -21.79
C GLY A 311 15.24 -7.06 -20.38
N ARG A 312 16.50 -6.73 -20.08
CA ARG A 312 17.20 -7.19 -18.88
C ARG A 312 17.10 -6.17 -17.76
N ASN A 313 16.79 -6.65 -16.56
CA ASN A 313 16.51 -5.81 -15.41
C ASN A 313 17.58 -6.01 -14.32
N LEU A 314 17.91 -4.94 -13.62
CA LEU A 314 18.63 -4.98 -12.35
C LEU A 314 17.66 -4.52 -11.27
N VAL A 315 17.59 -5.22 -10.14
CA VAL A 315 16.87 -4.74 -8.96
C VAL A 315 17.84 -4.56 -7.81
N LEU A 316 17.96 -3.31 -7.35
CA LEU A 316 18.65 -2.92 -6.14
C LEU A 316 17.65 -2.92 -4.99
N VAL A 317 17.79 -3.90 -4.10
CA VAL A 317 16.98 -4.03 -2.90
C VAL A 317 17.73 -3.43 -1.73
N ASP A 318 17.19 -2.34 -1.20
CA ASP A 318 17.71 -1.66 -0.03
C ASP A 318 17.44 -2.50 1.23
N VAL A 319 18.50 -2.89 1.93
CA VAL A 319 18.44 -3.64 3.18
C VAL A 319 19.04 -2.88 4.36
N SER A 320 19.21 -1.57 4.22
CA SER A 320 19.74 -0.64 5.23
C SER A 320 18.93 -0.62 6.53
N GLY A 321 19.47 0.10 7.52
CA GLY A 321 18.86 0.25 8.84
C GLY A 321 17.46 0.86 8.79
N SER A 322 17.27 1.90 7.98
CA SER A 322 15.98 2.60 7.85
C SER A 322 14.90 1.70 7.24
N MET A 323 15.28 0.82 6.31
CA MET A 323 14.39 -0.18 5.72
C MET A 323 13.90 -1.22 6.75
N GLY A 324 14.60 -1.37 7.88
CA GLY A 324 14.16 -2.18 9.01
C GLY A 324 12.94 -1.63 9.75
N PHE A 325 12.53 -0.37 9.50
CA PHE A 325 11.41 0.25 10.18
C PHE A 325 10.06 -0.40 9.79
N PRO A 326 9.16 -0.70 10.76
CA PRO A 326 7.85 -1.28 10.48
C PRO A 326 6.94 -0.33 9.69
N LEU A 327 6.13 -0.87 8.78
CA LEU A 327 5.14 -0.09 8.01
C LEU A 327 4.01 0.50 8.87
N SER A 328 3.76 -0.09 10.05
CA SER A 328 2.77 0.39 11.01
C SER A 328 3.13 -0.09 12.41
N ARG A 329 2.77 0.67 13.45
CA ARG A 329 3.08 0.35 14.86
C ARG A 329 2.64 -1.04 15.32
N ARG A 330 1.58 -1.59 14.72
CA ARG A 330 0.99 -2.89 15.09
C ARG A 330 1.34 -4.01 14.11
N GLY A 331 2.17 -3.74 13.10
CA GLY A 331 2.53 -4.68 12.05
C GLY A 331 3.93 -5.24 12.23
N ILE A 332 4.14 -6.49 11.81
CA ILE A 332 5.47 -7.12 11.80
C ILE A 332 6.24 -6.89 10.50
N VAL A 333 5.58 -6.34 9.46
CA VAL A 333 6.15 -6.15 8.13
C VAL A 333 6.93 -4.85 8.10
N THR A 334 8.18 -4.94 7.67
CA THR A 334 9.09 -3.80 7.45
C THR A 334 9.18 -3.45 5.97
N MET A 335 9.68 -2.26 5.66
CA MET A 335 9.96 -1.85 4.27
C MET A 335 10.93 -2.82 3.60
N LYS A 336 11.96 -3.27 4.31
CA LYS A 336 12.95 -4.27 3.86
C LYS A 336 12.31 -5.58 3.43
N MET A 337 11.32 -6.08 4.19
CA MET A 337 10.59 -7.30 3.82
C MET A 337 9.80 -7.11 2.52
N VAL A 338 9.16 -5.95 2.35
CA VAL A 338 8.41 -5.64 1.13
C VAL A 338 9.35 -5.46 -0.07
N ALA A 339 10.48 -4.79 0.12
CA ALA A 339 11.50 -4.60 -0.91
C ALA A 339 12.07 -5.94 -1.38
N ALA A 340 12.45 -6.82 -0.45
CA ALA A 340 12.92 -8.17 -0.75
C ALA A 340 11.87 -9.01 -1.50
N PHE A 341 10.61 -8.90 -1.08
CA PHE A 341 9.51 -9.64 -1.70
C PHE A 341 9.22 -9.20 -3.13
N TYR A 342 9.10 -7.90 -3.39
CA TYR A 342 8.87 -7.41 -4.74
C TYR A 342 10.10 -7.55 -5.65
N GLY A 343 11.32 -7.43 -5.10
CA GLY A 343 12.55 -7.77 -5.84
C GLY A 343 12.59 -9.24 -6.27
N ALA A 344 12.15 -10.15 -5.39
CA ALA A 344 12.03 -11.57 -5.72
C ALA A 344 10.92 -11.86 -6.75
N ILE A 345 9.80 -11.12 -6.72
CA ILE A 345 8.75 -11.19 -7.74
C ILE A 345 9.31 -10.82 -9.11
N LEU A 346 10.04 -9.70 -9.21
CA LEU A 346 10.68 -9.25 -10.45
C LEU A 346 11.58 -10.34 -11.04
N ALA A 347 12.43 -10.94 -10.20
CA ALA A 347 13.33 -12.00 -10.65
C ALA A 347 12.67 -13.33 -10.95
N LYS A 348 11.51 -13.63 -10.35
CA LYS A 348 10.73 -14.81 -10.74
C LYS A 348 10.09 -14.60 -12.12
N ARG A 349 9.61 -13.39 -12.42
CA ARG A 349 8.83 -13.11 -13.64
C ARG A 349 9.64 -12.72 -14.87
N TYR A 350 10.70 -11.96 -14.68
CA TYR A 350 11.46 -11.32 -15.77
C TYR A 350 12.93 -11.70 -15.70
N ASP A 351 13.68 -11.47 -16.78
CA ASP A 351 15.15 -11.53 -16.74
C ASP A 351 15.67 -10.42 -15.83
N THR A 352 15.92 -10.75 -14.57
CA THR A 352 16.31 -9.79 -13.53
C THR A 352 17.46 -10.32 -12.71
N THR A 353 18.50 -9.50 -12.59
CA THR A 353 19.58 -9.69 -11.61
C THR A 353 19.21 -8.95 -10.32
N ILE A 354 19.32 -9.63 -9.17
CA ILE A 354 19.00 -9.04 -7.86
C ILE A 354 20.27 -8.70 -7.10
N VAL A 355 20.29 -7.53 -6.47
CA VAL A 355 21.33 -7.09 -5.56
C VAL A 355 20.72 -6.61 -4.26
N ALA A 356 21.16 -7.14 -3.13
CA ALA A 356 20.92 -6.52 -1.83
C ALA A 356 22.03 -5.49 -1.56
N PHE A 357 21.70 -4.29 -1.09
CA PHE A 357 22.70 -3.27 -0.76
C PHE A 357 22.41 -2.56 0.56
N ALA A 358 23.49 -2.15 1.25
CA ALA A 358 23.49 -1.22 2.38
C ALA A 358 24.85 -0.49 2.47
N ASP A 359 25.74 -0.88 3.40
CA ASP A 359 27.14 -0.42 3.43
C ASP A 359 27.90 -1.03 2.24
N GLU A 360 27.70 -2.31 2.01
CA GLU A 360 28.22 -3.09 0.89
C GLU A 360 27.07 -3.64 0.05
N TYR A 361 27.36 -4.48 -0.93
CA TYR A 361 26.34 -5.12 -1.76
C TYR A 361 26.62 -6.61 -1.97
N ARG A 362 25.56 -7.37 -2.24
CA ARG A 362 25.63 -8.80 -2.55
C ARG A 362 24.70 -9.15 -3.70
N TRP A 363 25.25 -9.79 -4.73
CA TRP A 363 24.48 -10.42 -5.81
C TRP A 363 23.70 -11.60 -5.23
N ILE A 364 22.39 -11.63 -5.44
CA ILE A 364 21.51 -12.63 -4.85
C ILE A 364 21.19 -13.70 -5.90
N PRO A 365 21.52 -14.98 -5.66
CA PRO A 365 21.13 -16.06 -6.56
C PRO A 365 19.62 -16.21 -6.57
N ARG A 366 19.08 -16.61 -7.73
CA ARG A 366 17.66 -16.90 -7.88
C ARG A 366 17.32 -18.19 -7.12
N GLY A 367 16.40 -18.12 -6.16
CA GLY A 367 15.87 -19.29 -5.46
C GLY A 367 14.74 -19.99 -6.23
N GLU A 368 14.25 -21.11 -5.72
CA GLU A 368 13.17 -21.88 -6.35
C GLU A 368 11.84 -21.11 -6.30
N SER A 369 11.59 -20.41 -5.18
CA SER A 369 10.39 -19.61 -4.94
C SER A 369 10.67 -18.14 -4.68
N VAL A 370 9.64 -17.30 -4.84
CA VAL A 370 9.67 -15.87 -4.47
C VAL A 370 10.04 -15.70 -2.99
N PHE A 371 9.43 -16.51 -2.11
CA PHE A 371 9.68 -16.43 -0.67
C PHE A 371 11.11 -16.78 -0.30
N GLU A 372 11.67 -17.84 -0.91
CA GLU A 372 13.06 -18.24 -0.66
C GLU A 372 14.05 -17.18 -1.15
N THR A 373 13.84 -16.64 -2.35
CA THR A 373 14.67 -15.56 -2.89
C THR A 373 14.62 -14.33 -1.97
N ALA A 374 13.42 -13.97 -1.49
CA ALA A 374 13.25 -12.88 -0.53
C ALA A 374 13.94 -13.18 0.82
N GLU A 375 13.86 -14.41 1.35
CA GLU A 375 14.60 -14.82 2.56
C GLU A 375 16.12 -14.67 2.37
N THR A 376 16.66 -15.03 1.20
CA THR A 376 18.09 -14.88 0.86
C THR A 376 18.50 -13.40 0.84
N VAL A 377 17.68 -12.52 0.25
CA VAL A 377 17.90 -11.07 0.31
C VAL A 377 17.97 -10.59 1.76
N LEU A 378 17.02 -11.00 2.60
CA LEU A 378 16.95 -10.57 4.00
C LEU A 378 18.13 -11.06 4.84
N ARG A 379 18.75 -12.19 4.47
CA ARG A 379 19.93 -12.77 5.13
C ARG A 379 21.27 -12.26 4.57
N SER A 380 21.25 -11.35 3.60
CA SER A 380 22.47 -10.87 2.92
C SER A 380 23.49 -10.20 3.85
N ASN A 381 23.05 -9.56 4.92
CA ASN A 381 23.89 -8.91 5.94
C ASN A 381 25.03 -8.05 5.33
N VAL A 382 24.64 -7.02 4.59
CA VAL A 382 25.56 -6.12 3.87
C VAL A 382 25.71 -4.75 4.54
N GLY A 383 25.41 -4.65 5.83
CA GLY A 383 25.55 -3.42 6.62
C GLY A 383 24.27 -2.63 6.83
N CYS A 384 24.40 -1.36 7.24
CA CYS A 384 23.28 -0.52 7.70
C CYS A 384 23.11 0.83 6.99
N SER A 385 24.10 1.33 6.25
CA SER A 385 24.00 2.57 5.46
C SER A 385 23.27 2.34 4.13
N THR A 386 23.13 3.38 3.30
CA THR A 386 22.33 3.33 2.06
C THR A 386 23.14 3.69 0.81
N TYR A 387 24.24 2.96 0.56
CA TYR A 387 25.20 3.23 -0.52
C TYR A 387 24.82 2.57 -1.86
N ALA A 388 23.69 2.97 -2.43
CA ALA A 388 23.19 2.45 -3.72
C ALA A 388 24.16 2.69 -4.91
N TYR A 389 25.12 3.60 -4.77
CA TYR A 389 26.10 3.91 -5.81
C TYR A 389 27.12 2.77 -6.03
N LYS A 390 27.41 1.95 -5.00
CA LYS A 390 28.40 0.86 -5.07
C LYS A 390 28.02 -0.21 -6.11
N PRO A 391 26.82 -0.82 -6.07
CA PRO A 391 26.43 -1.78 -7.11
C PRO A 391 26.31 -1.15 -8.51
N MET A 392 25.90 0.13 -8.60
CA MET A 392 25.89 0.86 -9.88
C MET A 392 27.31 1.07 -10.45
N ALA A 393 28.30 1.32 -9.59
CA ALA A 393 29.70 1.44 -10.02
C ALA A 393 30.25 0.10 -10.53
N GLU A 394 29.86 -1.01 -9.93
CA GLU A 394 30.30 -2.35 -10.32
C GLU A 394 29.76 -2.78 -11.69
N ILE A 395 28.45 -2.58 -11.96
CA ILE A 395 27.89 -2.87 -13.30
C ILE A 395 28.48 -1.96 -14.37
N LEU A 396 28.79 -0.70 -14.04
CA LEU A 396 29.45 0.23 -14.94
C LEU A 396 30.88 -0.23 -15.27
N ARG A 397 31.63 -0.68 -14.26
CA ARG A 397 32.99 -1.22 -14.44
C ARG A 397 32.98 -2.45 -15.35
N LYS A 398 32.00 -3.34 -15.17
CA LYS A 398 31.80 -4.54 -16.00
C LYS A 398 31.18 -4.25 -17.37
N ARG A 399 30.67 -3.02 -17.60
CA ARG A 399 29.85 -2.64 -18.77
C ARG A 399 28.68 -3.60 -18.97
N GLU A 400 28.09 -4.07 -17.88
CA GLU A 400 26.99 -5.01 -17.93
C GLU A 400 25.70 -4.29 -18.34
N HIS A 401 25.06 -4.76 -19.41
CA HIS A 401 23.88 -4.10 -20.00
C HIS A 401 22.59 -4.46 -19.25
N PHE A 402 21.83 -3.42 -18.89
CA PHE A 402 20.49 -3.48 -18.31
C PHE A 402 19.62 -2.41 -18.97
N ASP A 403 18.38 -2.77 -19.29
CA ASP A 403 17.35 -1.88 -19.82
C ASP A 403 16.66 -1.09 -18.71
N ARG A 404 16.52 -1.72 -17.53
CA ARG A 404 15.91 -1.12 -16.35
C ARG A 404 16.73 -1.37 -15.10
N VAL A 405 16.83 -0.34 -14.26
CA VAL A 405 17.33 -0.45 -12.89
C VAL A 405 16.20 -0.08 -11.94
N PHE A 406 15.68 -1.07 -11.24
CA PHE A 406 14.74 -0.89 -10.14
C PHE A 406 15.50 -0.60 -8.84
N VAL A 407 15.05 0.39 -8.07
CA VAL A 407 15.61 0.69 -6.74
C VAL A 407 14.46 0.72 -5.74
N LEU A 408 14.40 -0.28 -4.85
CA LEU A 408 13.36 -0.43 -3.84
C LEU A 408 13.94 0.02 -2.50
N THR A 409 13.47 1.16 -1.99
CA THR A 409 14.14 1.94 -0.94
C THR A 409 13.15 2.89 -0.27
N ASP A 410 13.60 3.59 0.78
CA ASP A 410 12.87 4.66 1.46
C ASP A 410 13.19 6.06 0.89
N MET A 411 13.92 6.13 -0.23
CA MET A 411 14.35 7.38 -0.89
C MET A 411 15.49 8.13 -0.19
N VAL A 412 16.21 7.51 0.74
CA VAL A 412 17.32 8.14 1.49
C VAL A 412 18.65 7.47 1.15
N VAL A 413 19.13 7.67 -0.08
CA VAL A 413 20.48 7.22 -0.51
C VAL A 413 21.51 8.31 -0.26
N TYR A 414 22.69 7.94 0.20
CA TYR A 414 23.78 8.86 0.47
C TYR A 414 25.12 8.18 0.16
N SER A 415 26.23 8.83 0.51
CA SER A 415 27.57 8.28 0.39
C SER A 415 28.36 8.58 1.66
N GLU A 416 29.59 8.10 1.74
CA GLU A 416 30.53 8.40 2.81
C GLU A 416 30.79 9.90 2.96
N ASN A 417 30.62 10.68 1.87
CA ASN A 417 30.79 12.12 1.88
C ASN A 417 29.44 12.84 1.98
N TYR A 418 29.34 13.75 2.96
CA TYR A 418 28.19 14.62 3.14
C TYR A 418 28.00 15.54 1.93
N GLY A 419 26.76 15.70 1.47
CA GLY A 419 26.41 16.55 0.34
C GLY A 419 26.81 16.01 -1.03
N ASP A 420 27.19 14.72 -1.12
CA ASP A 420 27.59 14.11 -2.38
C ASP A 420 26.41 13.58 -3.22
N ASP A 421 26.59 13.47 -4.54
CA ASP A 421 25.65 12.87 -5.49
C ASP A 421 26.19 11.59 -6.16
N ALA A 422 26.94 10.77 -5.40
CA ALA A 422 27.58 9.56 -5.91
C ALA A 422 26.63 8.65 -6.69
N PHE A 423 25.42 8.43 -6.18
CA PHE A 423 24.41 7.59 -6.84
C PHE A 423 23.93 8.19 -8.16
N GLN A 424 23.58 9.47 -8.16
CA GLN A 424 23.14 10.19 -9.36
C GLN A 424 24.23 10.21 -10.44
N ARG A 425 25.49 10.46 -10.05
CA ARG A 425 26.63 10.38 -10.98
C ARG A 425 26.81 8.97 -11.54
N ALA A 426 26.66 7.93 -10.72
CA ALA A 426 26.77 6.55 -11.17
C ALA A 426 25.68 6.24 -12.22
N VAL A 427 24.43 6.67 -12.01
CA VAL A 427 23.34 6.52 -12.98
C VAL A 427 23.64 7.28 -14.29
N ARG A 428 24.06 8.55 -14.20
CA ARG A 428 24.39 9.35 -15.41
C ARG A 428 25.53 8.72 -16.21
N ARG A 429 26.62 8.32 -15.55
CA ARG A 429 27.77 7.65 -16.20
C ARG A 429 27.39 6.30 -16.80
N TYR A 430 26.52 5.54 -16.15
CA TYR A 430 26.00 4.29 -16.70
C TYR A 430 25.22 4.53 -17.99
N ARG A 431 24.33 5.53 -18.00
CA ARG A 431 23.61 5.91 -19.22
C ARG A 431 24.54 6.36 -20.34
N GLU A 432 25.56 7.15 -20.03
CA GLU A 432 26.52 7.64 -21.01
C GLU A 432 27.39 6.54 -21.63
N ARG A 433 27.80 5.54 -20.83
CA ARG A 433 28.84 4.58 -21.24
C ARG A 433 28.34 3.18 -21.57
N VAL A 434 27.14 2.81 -21.13
CA VAL A 434 26.60 1.44 -21.25
C VAL A 434 25.26 1.43 -21.98
N ASN A 435 24.25 2.14 -21.45
CA ASN A 435 22.92 2.18 -22.08
C ASN A 435 22.23 3.54 -21.88
N ARG A 436 22.22 4.36 -22.94
CA ARG A 436 21.63 5.71 -22.94
C ARG A 436 20.13 5.70 -22.64
N GLU A 437 19.44 4.62 -22.98
CA GLU A 437 17.99 4.47 -22.81
C GLU A 437 17.61 3.80 -21.48
N MET A 438 18.59 3.45 -20.62
CA MET A 438 18.31 2.79 -19.35
C MET A 438 17.36 3.60 -18.49
N ARG A 439 16.29 2.94 -18.05
CA ARG A 439 15.26 3.52 -17.20
C ARG A 439 15.55 3.23 -15.74
N LEU A 440 15.60 4.30 -14.94
CA LEU A 440 15.70 4.20 -13.49
C LEU A 440 14.29 4.20 -12.93
N ILE A 441 13.89 3.09 -12.31
CA ILE A 441 12.58 2.93 -11.69
C ILE A 441 12.77 2.92 -10.19
N THR A 442 12.40 4.01 -9.55
CA THR A 442 12.53 4.13 -8.09
C THR A 442 11.20 3.86 -7.42
N TRP A 443 11.21 2.87 -6.53
CA TRP A 443 10.07 2.44 -5.75
C TRP A 443 10.19 2.92 -4.32
N ASP A 444 9.48 4.03 -4.05
CA ASP A 444 9.42 4.68 -2.76
C ASP A 444 8.49 3.93 -1.79
N LEU A 445 9.08 3.30 -0.79
CA LEU A 445 8.36 2.54 0.24
C LEU A 445 8.07 3.36 1.51
N ALA A 446 8.60 4.58 1.62
CA ALA A 446 8.43 5.44 2.80
C ALA A 446 7.57 6.67 2.54
N GLY A 447 7.59 7.24 1.33
CA GLY A 447 6.77 8.40 0.95
C GLY A 447 7.22 9.70 1.59
N TYR A 448 8.52 10.02 1.58
CA TYR A 448 9.03 11.31 2.10
C TYR A 448 8.87 12.47 1.11
N GLY A 449 8.47 12.19 -0.14
CA GLY A 449 8.20 13.24 -1.14
C GLY A 449 9.46 13.85 -1.76
N GLN A 450 10.50 13.04 -1.96
CA GLN A 450 11.77 13.45 -2.59
C GLN A 450 12.13 12.52 -3.73
N VAL A 451 12.99 12.98 -4.65
CA VAL A 451 13.44 12.21 -5.82
C VAL A 451 14.96 12.28 -6.01
N TYR A 452 15.56 11.29 -6.67
CA TYR A 452 17.02 11.21 -6.82
C TYR A 452 17.56 12.02 -7.99
N LEU A 453 16.81 12.06 -9.08
CA LEU A 453 17.11 12.72 -10.34
C LEU A 453 15.88 13.52 -10.79
N GLU A 454 16.09 14.45 -11.71
CA GLU A 454 15.03 15.32 -12.19
C GLU A 454 13.90 14.53 -12.89
N GLU A 455 12.65 14.80 -12.50
CA GLU A 455 11.47 14.06 -12.99
C GLU A 455 11.12 14.34 -14.47
N HIS A 456 11.70 15.37 -15.07
CA HIS A 456 11.40 15.75 -16.47
C HIS A 456 12.09 14.83 -17.48
N ASP A 457 13.16 14.14 -17.06
CA ASP A 457 13.72 13.04 -17.83
C ASP A 457 12.83 11.82 -17.64
N VAL A 458 12.07 11.49 -18.69
CA VAL A 458 11.08 10.39 -18.70
C VAL A 458 11.69 9.01 -18.42
N ARG A 459 13.03 8.88 -18.44
CA ARG A 459 13.74 7.67 -18.02
C ARG A 459 13.80 7.53 -16.50
N ASN A 460 13.47 8.58 -15.74
CA ASN A 460 13.39 8.56 -14.27
C ASN A 460 11.93 8.34 -13.86
N VAL A 461 11.59 7.10 -13.56
CA VAL A 461 10.23 6.66 -13.22
C VAL A 461 10.12 6.56 -11.70
N TYR A 462 9.27 7.41 -11.11
CA TYR A 462 9.00 7.40 -9.67
C TYR A 462 7.64 6.79 -9.38
N ILE A 463 7.65 5.75 -8.55
CA ILE A 463 6.47 4.99 -8.13
C ILE A 463 6.46 4.87 -6.61
N GLY A 464 5.27 4.76 -6.02
CA GLY A 464 5.12 4.57 -4.59
C GLY A 464 4.02 3.57 -4.26
N GLY A 465 3.98 3.17 -2.99
CA GLY A 465 2.96 2.30 -2.43
C GLY A 465 3.34 0.83 -2.45
N PHE A 466 2.37 -0.02 -2.09
CA PHE A 466 2.62 -1.43 -1.78
C PHE A 466 1.80 -2.40 -2.63
N THR A 467 1.27 -1.94 -3.76
CA THR A 467 0.44 -2.74 -4.67
C THR A 467 1.22 -3.26 -5.87
N GLU A 468 0.86 -4.45 -6.33
CA GLU A 468 1.26 -5.04 -7.61
C GLU A 468 0.87 -4.21 -8.83
N ARG A 469 -0.15 -3.34 -8.73
CA ARG A 469 -0.50 -2.40 -9.82
C ARG A 469 0.62 -1.43 -10.15
N VAL A 470 1.63 -1.35 -9.30
CA VAL A 470 2.89 -0.67 -9.60
C VAL A 470 3.52 -1.18 -10.90
N PHE A 471 3.41 -2.47 -11.25
CA PHE A 471 3.96 -2.97 -12.51
C PHE A 471 3.20 -2.43 -13.74
N ASP A 472 1.88 -2.33 -13.68
CA ASP A 472 1.08 -1.68 -14.73
C ASP A 472 1.41 -0.19 -14.84
N LEU A 473 1.62 0.46 -13.68
CA LEU A 473 2.02 1.85 -13.61
C LEU A 473 3.40 2.06 -14.25
N VAL A 474 4.38 1.19 -13.96
CA VAL A 474 5.70 1.23 -14.62
C VAL A 474 5.54 1.16 -16.12
N LYS A 475 4.84 0.15 -16.66
CA LYS A 475 4.63 0.00 -18.12
C LYS A 475 4.03 1.24 -18.76
N TYR A 476 3.13 1.91 -18.04
CA TYR A 476 2.47 3.11 -18.52
C TYR A 476 3.40 4.34 -18.46
N LEU A 477 4.09 4.56 -17.34
CA LEU A 477 5.06 5.64 -17.17
C LEU A 477 6.23 5.48 -18.15
N GLU A 478 6.59 4.24 -18.50
CA GLU A 478 7.63 3.99 -19.49
C GLU A 478 7.28 4.50 -20.89
N LYS A 479 6.01 4.70 -21.23
CA LYS A 479 5.63 5.28 -22.52
C LYS A 479 5.89 6.79 -22.64
N GLY A 480 6.54 7.40 -21.65
CA GLY A 480 6.82 8.83 -21.59
C GLY A 480 5.74 9.64 -20.88
N ASN A 481 4.75 8.96 -20.29
CA ASN A 481 3.67 9.61 -19.55
C ASN A 481 4.11 9.92 -18.12
N GLY A 482 3.76 11.11 -17.62
CA GLY A 482 3.90 11.45 -16.20
C GLY A 482 2.79 10.85 -15.33
N ILE A 483 3.00 10.83 -14.01
CA ILE A 483 2.00 10.35 -13.05
C ILE A 483 0.66 11.10 -13.15
N VAL A 484 0.73 12.39 -13.46
CA VAL A 484 -0.42 13.25 -13.72
C VAL A 484 -1.26 12.73 -14.89
N SER A 485 -0.62 12.39 -16.01
CA SER A 485 -1.31 11.85 -17.19
C SER A 485 -1.98 10.51 -16.88
N VAL A 486 -1.28 9.61 -16.16
CA VAL A 486 -1.85 8.30 -15.78
C VAL A 486 -3.14 8.47 -14.99
N ILE A 487 -3.11 9.33 -13.97
CA ILE A 487 -4.26 9.56 -13.10
C ILE A 487 -5.39 10.25 -13.86
N ASN A 488 -5.06 11.21 -14.74
CA ASN A 488 -6.04 11.91 -15.57
C ASN A 488 -6.77 10.99 -16.56
N GLU A 489 -6.09 10.00 -17.12
CA GLU A 489 -6.71 9.03 -18.03
C GLU A 489 -7.50 7.95 -17.31
N ARG A 490 -7.03 7.49 -16.15
CA ARG A 490 -7.69 6.40 -15.40
C ARG A 490 -8.90 6.87 -14.59
N VAL A 491 -9.00 8.17 -14.29
CA VAL A 491 -10.07 8.70 -13.42
C VAL A 491 -10.78 9.89 -14.07
N SER A 492 -12.08 9.72 -14.31
CA SER A 492 -13.03 10.80 -14.61
C SER A 492 -13.73 11.29 -13.32
N LEU A 493 -14.20 12.55 -13.26
CA LEU A 493 -14.83 13.15 -12.06
C LEU A 493 -16.33 13.45 -12.17
#